data_AF-A0A1P8RX68-F1
#
_entry.id   AF-A0A1P8RX68-F1
#
_cell.length_a   1.000
_cell.length_b   1.000
_cell.length_c   1.000
_cell.angle_alpha   90.00
_cell.angle_beta   90.00
_cell.angle_gamma   90.00
#
_symmetry.space_group_name_H-M   'P 1'
#
loop_
_entity.id
_entity.type
_entity.pdbx_description
1 polymer ?
#
loop_
_entity_poly.entity_id
_entity_poly.type
_entity_poly.pdbx_seq_one_letter_code
_entity_poly.pdbx_strand_id
1 'polypeptide(L)'
;MKPIHIITLIAFLASLCSIVCGLILDVDYSQKLVGFGVLGLFLVVFPLFSYYRWKGKDVKDYMLTKENLDKMRENQKKNNH
;
A
#
# COMPACT_ATOMS: atom_id res chain seq x y z
N MET A 1 14.29 -1.93 -9.67
CA MET A 1 12.98 -2.30 -9.05
C MET A 1 11.78 -1.50 -9.60
N LYS A 2 11.96 -0.73 -10.68
CA LYS A 2 10.88 -0.04 -11.42
C LYS A 2 9.67 -0.92 -11.83
N PRO A 3 9.83 -2.21 -12.22
CA PRO A 3 8.67 -2.98 -12.69
C PRO A 3 7.64 -3.29 -11.60
N ILE A 4 8.04 -3.46 -10.34
CA ILE A 4 7.10 -3.81 -9.24
C ILE A 4 6.11 -2.67 -8.97
N HIS A 5 6.56 -1.41 -9.08
CA HIS A 5 5.69 -0.25 -8.96
C HIS A 5 4.63 -0.23 -10.07
N ILE A 6 5.05 -0.51 -11.31
CA ILE A 6 4.15 -0.55 -12.47
C ILE A 6 3.14 -1.69 -12.32
N ILE A 7 3.60 -2.88 -11.90
CA ILE A 7 2.73 -4.03 -11.67
C ILE A 7 1.68 -3.72 -10.58
N THR A 8 2.10 -3.12 -9.47
CA THR A 8 1.18 -2.77 -8.38
C THR A 8 0.15 -1.73 -8.83
N LEU A 9 0.57 -0.74 -9.63
CA LEU A 9 -0.33 0.27 -10.19
C LEU A 9 -1.37 -0.36 -11.14
N ILE A 10 -0.94 -1.26 -12.03
CA ILE A 10 -1.84 -1.96 -12.95
C ILE A 10 -2.84 -2.82 -12.18
N ALA A 11 -2.38 -3.58 -11.18
CA ALA A 11 -3.26 -4.40 -10.34
C ALA A 11 -4.29 -3.55 -9.57
N PHE A 12 -3.87 -2.38 -9.08
CA PHE A 12 -4.77 -1.42 -8.44
C PHE A 12 -5.82 -0.88 -9.42
N LEU A 13 -5.42 -0.43 -10.61
CA LEU A 13 -6.36 0.05 -11.63
C LEU A 13 -7.32 -1.05 -12.07
N ALA A 14 -6.84 -2.27 -12.31
CA ALA A 14 -7.68 -3.40 -12.69
C ALA A 14 -8.73 -3.72 -11.62
N SER A 15 -8.34 -3.70 -10.35
CA SER A 15 -9.25 -3.95 -9.23
C SER A 15 -10.28 -2.83 -9.09
N LEU A 16 -9.85 -1.56 -9.24
CA LEU A 16 -10.73 -0.40 -9.19
C LEU A 16 -11.73 -0.42 -10.35
N CYS A 17 -11.27 -0.72 -11.56
CA CYS A 17 -12.13 -0.89 -12.73
C CYS A 17 -13.15 -2.00 -12.51
N SER A 18 -12.75 -3.16 -11.96
CA SER A 18 -13.68 -4.25 -11.65
C SER A 18 -14.79 -3.82 -10.68
N ILE A 19 -14.45 -3.06 -9.64
CA ILE A 19 -15.42 -2.53 -8.69
C ILE A 19 -16.36 -1.53 -9.37
N VAL A 20 -15.81 -0.56 -10.10
CA VAL A 20 -16.60 0.46 -10.81
C VAL A 20 -17.52 -0.16 -11.83
N CYS A 21 -17.03 -1.12 -12.64
CA CYS A 21 -17.86 -1.89 -13.57
C CYS A 21 -18.96 -2.66 -12.85
N GLY A 22 -18.66 -3.31 -11.72
CA GLY A 22 -19.65 -4.01 -10.91
C GLY A 22 -20.69 -3.12 -10.24
N LEU A 23 -20.43 -1.81 -10.10
CA LEU A 23 -21.37 -0.84 -9.54
C LEU A 23 -22.23 -0.15 -10.60
N ILE A 24 -21.73 -0.02 -11.83
CA ILE A 24 -22.40 0.70 -12.92
C ILE A 24 -23.17 -0.25 -13.85
N LEU A 25 -22.64 -1.44 -14.10
CA LEU A 25 -23.25 -2.39 -15.05
C LEU A 25 -24.37 -3.19 -14.39
N ASP A 26 -25.53 -3.21 -15.02
CA ASP A 26 -26.66 -4.05 -14.64
C ASP A 26 -26.52 -5.44 -15.27
N VAL A 27 -25.62 -6.24 -14.71
CA VAL A 27 -25.35 -7.63 -15.12
C VAL A 27 -25.52 -8.57 -13.93
N ASP A 28 -25.97 -9.81 -14.20
CA ASP A 28 -26.25 -10.82 -13.17
C ASP A 28 -25.05 -11.15 -12.25
N TYR A 29 -23.84 -10.82 -12.68
CA TYR A 29 -22.60 -11.07 -11.96
C TYR A 29 -21.92 -9.80 -11.42
N SER A 30 -22.65 -8.67 -11.35
CA SER A 30 -22.19 -7.38 -10.82
C SER A 30 -21.57 -7.49 -9.42
N GLN A 31 -22.24 -8.17 -8.50
CA GLN A 31 -21.73 -8.42 -7.14
C GLN A 31 -20.43 -9.24 -7.13
N LYS A 32 -20.26 -10.17 -8.07
CA LYS A 32 -19.03 -10.95 -8.21
C LYS A 32 -17.87 -10.08 -8.70
N LEU A 33 -18.12 -9.12 -9.59
CA LEU A 33 -17.10 -8.15 -10.05
C LEU A 33 -16.61 -7.27 -8.90
N VAL A 34 -17.52 -6.80 -8.05
CA VAL A 34 -17.17 -6.03 -6.86
C VAL A 34 -16.36 -6.90 -5.90
N GLY A 35 -16.84 -8.11 -5.58
CA GLY A 35 -16.15 -9.03 -4.70
C GLY A 35 -14.75 -9.39 -5.20
N PHE A 36 -14.59 -9.65 -6.50
CA PHE A 36 -13.30 -9.96 -7.10
C PHE A 36 -12.34 -8.76 -7.06
N GLY A 37 -12.82 -7.55 -7.32
CA GLY A 37 -12.01 -6.35 -7.21
C GLY A 37 -11.56 -6.08 -5.77
N VAL A 38 -12.44 -6.29 -4.78
CA VAL A 38 -12.07 -6.16 -3.35
C VAL A 38 -11.05 -7.22 -2.93
N LEU A 39 -11.24 -8.48 -3.34
CA LEU A 39 -10.26 -9.55 -3.08
C LEU A 39 -8.92 -9.27 -3.76
N GLY A 40 -8.92 -8.76 -4.99
CA GLY A 40 -7.72 -8.34 -5.71
C GLY A 40 -6.98 -7.22 -4.97
N LEU A 41 -7.69 -6.21 -4.46
CA LEU A 41 -7.09 -5.17 -3.62
C LEU A 41 -6.43 -5.77 -2.37
N PHE A 42 -7.15 -6.65 -1.68
CA PHE A 42 -6.70 -7.13 -0.37
C PHE A 42 -5.57 -8.16 -0.45
N LEU A 43 -5.68 -9.12 -1.36
CA LEU A 43 -4.75 -10.24 -1.46
C LEU A 43 -3.59 -9.97 -2.41
N VAL A 44 -3.75 -9.05 -3.37
CA VAL A 44 -2.70 -8.75 -4.36
C VAL A 44 -2.13 -7.36 -4.12
N VAL A 45 -2.95 -6.31 -4.22
CA VAL A 45 -2.44 -4.93 -4.24
C VAL A 45 -1.79 -4.54 -2.91
N PHE A 46 -2.44 -4.80 -1.77
CA PHE A 46 -1.87 -4.43 -0.47
C PHE A 46 -0.56 -5.15 -0.14
N PRO A 47 -0.44 -6.49 -0.30
CA PRO A 47 0.82 -7.18 -0.06
C PRO A 47 1.94 -6.71 -0.99
N LEU A 48 1.64 -6.52 -2.28
CA LEU A 48 2.63 -6.05 -3.25
C LEU A 48 3.09 -4.63 -2.93
N PHE A 49 2.14 -3.75 -2.58
CA PHE A 49 2.39 -2.38 -2.16
C PHE A 49 3.29 -2.32 -0.92
N SER A 50 2.90 -3.04 0.13
CA SER A 50 3.68 -3.10 1.38
C SER A 50 5.08 -3.64 1.13
N TYR A 51 5.22 -4.71 0.34
CA TYR A 51 6.52 -5.30 0.04
C TYR A 51 7.47 -4.32 -0.65
N TYR A 52 7.02 -3.65 -1.73
CA TYR A 52 7.92 -2.74 -2.43
C TYR A 52 8.19 -1.46 -1.64
N ARG A 53 7.21 -0.97 -0.86
CA ARG A 53 7.34 0.27 -0.08
C ARG A 53 8.30 0.10 1.09
N TRP A 54 8.34 -1.11 1.65
CA TRP A 54 9.22 -1.45 2.76
C TRP A 54 10.62 -1.86 2.31
N LYS A 55 10.82 -2.05 1.00
CA LYS A 55 12.10 -2.47 0.43
C LYS A 55 13.18 -1.40 0.62
N GLY A 56 14.21 -1.74 1.40
CA GLY A 56 15.36 -0.87 1.68
C GLY A 56 15.23 -0.01 2.95
N LYS A 57 14.20 -0.26 3.77
CA LYS A 57 14.04 0.36 5.08
C LYS A 57 14.45 -0.63 6.17
N ASP A 58 15.33 -0.23 7.08
CA ASP A 58 15.64 -1.03 8.26
C ASP A 58 14.48 -0.92 9.27
N VAL A 59 13.99 -2.06 9.76
CA VAL A 59 12.93 -2.10 10.77
C VAL A 59 13.37 -1.45 12.07
N LYS A 60 14.67 -1.55 12.40
CA LYS A 60 15.25 -0.99 13.63
C LYS A 60 15.10 0.51 13.70
N ASP A 61 15.19 1.23 12.59
CA ASP A 61 15.04 2.68 12.53
C ASP A 61 13.63 3.15 12.89
N TYR A 62 12.64 2.25 12.85
CA TYR A 62 11.24 2.53 13.18
C TYR A 62 10.81 1.97 14.55
N MET A 63 11.69 1.26 15.26
CA MET A 63 11.35 0.76 16.60
C MET A 63 11.43 1.88 17.64
N LEU A 64 10.45 1.90 18.56
CA LEU A 64 10.41 2.82 19.71
C LEU A 64 11.40 2.39 20.80
N THR A 65 12.69 2.37 20.48
CA THR A 65 13.76 2.16 21.44
C THR A 65 14.17 3.48 22.08
N LYS A 66 14.78 3.41 23.27
CA LYS A 66 15.32 4.60 23.94
C LYS A 66 16.28 5.37 23.02
N GLU A 67 17.18 4.65 22.36
CA GLU A 67 18.15 5.24 21.43
C GLU A 67 17.49 5.97 20.26
N ASN A 68 16.47 5.40 19.64
CA ASN A 68 15.76 6.06 18.54
C ASN A 68 14.95 7.27 19.01
N LEU A 69 14.31 7.18 20.19
CA LEU A 69 13.60 8.29 20.79
C LEU A 69 14.53 9.45 21.16
N ASP A 70 15.72 9.15 21.67
CA ASP A 70 16.72 10.15 22.01
C ASP A 70 17.29 10.82 20.74
N LYS A 71 17.61 10.04 19.70
CA LYS A 71 17.98 10.57 18.36
C LYS A 71 16.91 11.49 17.78
N MET A 72 15.62 11.15 17.92
CA MET A 72 14.52 12.01 17.47
C MET A 72 14.47 13.32 18.24
N ARG A 73 14.65 13.28 19.58
CA ARG A 73 14.63 14.48 20.43
C ARG A 73 15.82 15.40 20.15
N GLU A 74 17.00 14.85 19.91
CA GLU A 74 18.19 15.61 19.54
C GLU A 74 18.03 16.30 18.18
N ASN A 75 17.51 15.59 17.17
CA ASN A 75 17.20 16.18 15.86
C ASN A 75 16.18 17.32 15.95
N GLN A 76 15.17 17.20 16.83
CA GLN A 76 14.19 18.27 17.06
C GLN A 76 14.82 19.50 17.75
N LYS A 77 15.72 19.30 18.72
CA LYS A 77 16.45 20.41 19.36
C LYS A 77 17.37 21.14 18.38
N LYS A 78 18.05 20.40 17.49
CA LYS A 78 18.97 20.97 16.49
C LYS A 78 18.24 21.79 15.41
N ASN A 79 17.02 21.40 15.03
CA ASN A 79 16.23 22.12 14.02
C ASN A 79 15.47 23.36 14.58
N ASN A 80 15.35 23.47 15.91
CA ASN A 80 14.73 24.62 16.59
C ASN A 80 15.76 25.67 17.05
N HIS A 81 16.98 25.61 16.51
CA HIS A 81 18.06 26.60 16.64
C HIS A 81 18.60 26.90 15.24
#